data_AF-A0A8J6YMB9-F1
#
_entry.id   AF-A0A8J6YMB9-F1
#
_cell.length_a   1.000
_cell.length_b   1.000
_cell.length_c   1.000
_cell.angle_alpha   90.00
_cell.angle_beta   90.00
_cell.angle_gamma   90.00
#
_symmetry.space_group_name_H-M   'P 1'
#
loop_
_entity.id
_entity.type
_entity.pdbx_description
1 polymer ?
#
loop_
_entity_poly.entity_id
_entity_poly.type
_entity_poly.pdbx_seq_one_letter_code
_entity_poly.pdbx_strand_id
1 'polypeptide(L)'
;MNISSPSCGMTMPNETYGPDELLTRASSSYSEYRNARSSHVSPMAFPQGMHTFARPVVSASDMPPETVRAVADHIGDWADRLDEHCRGDLDPVRARIDFRELPSDVALLANDVLGQGEVSAIIDSDPVTLIQETAFAGLWRVVSLDDAGVVVSDHTEIGRFPSVVSRRLRDEPRWSLPDSAVAGVRSAVAGVLAELRPHLESGIWVEDAQPHVVALTLLPLSQDDIMWMAQAFGVGSAVILSRGYGNCRITSTRVQNLWWVQYFNSEDKMILNTLEVAAVPDAAQAAPEDLLASAARLRDWAKELTVP
;
A
#
# COMPACT_ATOMS: atom_id res chain seq x y z
N MET A 1 34.76 49.44 -28.37
CA MET A 1 35.93 49.05 -27.55
C MET A 1 35.67 49.60 -26.15
N ASN A 2 35.71 48.90 -25.02
CA ASN A 2 35.88 47.49 -24.69
C ASN A 2 35.23 47.31 -23.30
N ILE A 3 34.36 46.30 -23.18
CA ILE A 3 34.24 45.26 -22.14
C ILE A 3 34.57 45.65 -20.67
N SER A 4 33.60 45.45 -19.75
CA SER A 4 33.76 44.60 -18.54
C SER A 4 32.48 44.53 -17.68
N SER A 5 32.01 43.30 -17.46
CA SER A 5 30.86 42.84 -16.69
C SER A 5 30.98 43.08 -15.17
N PRO A 6 29.87 43.18 -14.41
CA PRO A 6 29.88 42.85 -12.99
C PRO A 6 29.71 41.33 -12.82
N SER A 7 30.63 40.73 -12.09
CA SER A 7 30.68 39.31 -11.73
C SER A 7 29.47 38.87 -10.91
N CYS A 8 28.90 37.75 -11.35
CA CYS A 8 27.98 36.89 -10.64
C CYS A 8 28.55 36.48 -9.26
N GLY A 9 27.67 36.45 -8.25
CA GLY A 9 28.01 36.04 -6.90
C GLY A 9 26.79 36.06 -5.97
N MET A 10 25.63 35.60 -6.44
CA MET A 10 24.57 35.15 -5.53
C MET A 10 24.67 33.64 -5.40
N THR A 11 25.40 33.22 -4.38
CA THR A 11 25.28 31.88 -3.82
C THR A 11 23.88 31.79 -3.22
N MET A 12 22.96 31.12 -3.92
CA MET A 12 21.67 30.73 -3.34
C MET A 12 21.96 29.82 -2.14
N PRO A 13 21.41 30.07 -0.95
CA PRO A 13 21.54 29.14 0.14
C PRO A 13 20.87 27.83 -0.26
N ASN A 14 21.64 26.76 -0.12
CA ASN A 14 21.23 25.38 -0.28
C ASN A 14 20.27 25.04 0.88
N GLU A 15 19.03 25.52 0.80
CA GLU A 15 18.03 25.27 1.83
C GLU A 15 17.60 23.81 1.74
N THR A 16 18.15 23.08 2.69
CA THR A 16 17.86 21.69 3.02
C THR A 16 16.37 21.62 3.36
N TYR A 17 15.62 20.76 2.65
CA TYR A 17 14.25 20.42 2.99
C TYR A 17 14.19 20.09 4.50
N GLY A 18 13.55 20.98 5.27
CA GLY A 18 13.33 20.82 6.71
C GLY A 18 12.44 19.62 7.00
N PRO A 19 12.42 19.14 8.26
CA PRO A 19 11.82 17.86 8.62
C PRO A 19 10.34 17.85 8.29
N ASP A 20 9.96 16.96 7.37
CA ASP A 20 8.61 16.82 6.88
C ASP A 20 7.69 16.30 8.01
N GLU A 21 6.60 16.99 8.31
CA GLU A 21 5.60 16.57 9.31
C GLU A 21 5.01 15.18 8.97
N LEU A 22 5.11 14.81 7.68
CA LEU A 22 4.91 13.49 7.08
C LEU A 22 5.75 12.38 7.74
N LEU A 23 7.04 12.64 7.93
CA LEU A 23 7.99 11.69 8.50
C LEU A 23 7.75 11.51 9.99
N THR A 24 7.33 12.56 10.68
CA THR A 24 7.05 12.53 12.13
C THR A 24 5.82 11.66 12.44
N ARG A 25 4.76 11.72 11.61
CA ARG A 25 3.50 10.97 11.83
C ARG A 25 3.52 9.55 11.25
N ALA A 26 4.20 9.33 10.13
CA ALA A 26 4.46 7.99 9.62
C ALA A 26 5.37 7.21 10.58
N SER A 27 6.41 7.87 11.13
CA SER A 27 7.23 7.30 12.21
C SER A 27 6.41 7.05 13.48
N SER A 28 5.40 7.88 13.80
CA SER A 28 4.49 7.64 14.93
C SER A 28 3.57 6.44 14.71
N SER A 29 2.94 6.30 13.53
CA SER A 29 2.08 5.15 13.19
C SER A 29 2.89 3.85 13.10
N TYR A 30 4.10 3.93 12.53
CA TYR A 30 5.03 2.82 12.50
C TYR A 30 5.53 2.48 13.92
N SER A 31 5.81 3.48 14.76
CA SER A 31 6.16 3.27 16.17
C SER A 31 5.01 2.63 16.95
N GLU A 32 3.76 3.04 16.72
CA GLU A 32 2.56 2.41 17.28
C GLU A 32 2.41 0.97 16.82
N TYR A 33 2.58 0.69 15.52
CA TYR A 33 2.61 -0.67 14.99
C TYR A 33 3.74 -1.52 15.62
N ARG A 34 4.95 -0.99 15.72
CA ARG A 34 6.12 -1.66 16.31
C ARG A 34 5.93 -1.91 17.81
N ASN A 35 5.28 -0.98 18.52
CA ASN A 35 4.93 -1.09 19.93
C ASN A 35 3.82 -2.12 20.14
N ALA A 36 2.76 -2.11 19.31
CA ALA A 36 1.67 -3.09 19.32
C ALA A 36 2.19 -4.51 19.05
N ARG A 37 3.14 -4.65 18.12
CA ARG A 37 3.85 -5.92 17.85
C ARG A 37 4.69 -6.41 19.04
N SER A 38 5.18 -5.51 19.89
CA SER A 38 6.00 -5.86 21.06
C SER A 38 5.18 -6.20 22.31
N SER A 39 3.97 -5.64 22.45
CA SER A 39 3.04 -5.96 23.53
C SER A 39 2.31 -7.28 23.28
N HIS A 40 2.59 -8.30 24.09
CA HIS A 40 2.03 -9.67 24.01
C HIS A 40 0.55 -9.78 24.41
N VAL A 41 -0.27 -8.74 24.19
CA VAL A 41 -1.65 -8.69 24.68
C VAL A 41 -2.60 -8.54 23.48
N SER A 42 -3.35 -9.61 23.24
CA SER A 42 -4.30 -9.86 22.15
C SER A 42 -3.70 -10.36 20.83
N PRO A 43 -4.27 -11.42 20.22
CA PRO A 43 -3.82 -11.92 18.93
C PRO A 43 -4.19 -10.84 17.91
N MET A 44 -3.18 -10.11 17.44
CA MET A 44 -3.34 -9.02 16.49
C MET A 44 -4.15 -7.81 17.02
N ALA A 45 -3.74 -7.24 18.15
CA ALA A 45 -4.12 -5.85 18.46
C ALA A 45 -3.48 -4.92 17.41
N PHE A 46 -4.29 -4.43 16.48
CA PHE A 46 -3.84 -3.56 15.39
C PHE A 46 -4.00 -2.08 15.73
N PRO A 47 -3.16 -1.21 15.15
CA PRO A 47 -3.43 0.22 15.17
C PRO A 47 -4.81 0.48 14.56
N GLN A 48 -5.65 1.23 15.28
CA GLN A 48 -7.01 1.55 14.86
C GLN A 48 -7.04 2.53 13.67
N GLY A 49 -5.91 3.14 13.35
CA GLY A 49 -5.70 3.87 12.10
C GLY A 49 -4.27 3.73 11.63
N MET A 50 -4.07 3.56 10.32
CA MET A 50 -2.83 4.02 9.69
C MET A 50 -3.08 5.46 9.28
N HIS A 51 -2.24 6.37 9.79
CA HIS A 51 -2.39 7.77 9.41
C HIS A 51 -2.15 7.91 7.92
N THR A 52 -3.20 8.33 7.22
CA THR A 52 -3.20 8.60 5.79
C THR A 52 -2.31 9.81 5.53
N PHE A 53 -1.63 9.80 4.40
CA PHE A 53 -0.71 10.87 3.98
C PHE A 53 -1.45 12.20 3.81
N ALA A 54 -1.70 12.97 4.86
CA ALA A 54 -2.38 14.27 4.75
C ALA A 54 -1.40 15.44 4.90
N ARG A 55 -1.14 16.12 3.78
CA ARG A 55 -0.39 17.40 3.71
C ARG A 55 -1.35 18.59 3.49
N PRO A 56 -0.92 19.85 3.69
CA PRO A 56 -1.75 21.03 3.47
C PRO A 56 -2.31 21.06 2.04
N VAL A 57 -3.60 21.39 1.93
CA VAL A 57 -4.29 21.55 0.65
C VAL A 57 -3.72 22.76 -0.07
N VAL A 58 -3.15 22.57 -1.25
CA VAL A 58 -2.63 23.64 -2.11
C VAL A 58 -3.60 23.81 -3.26
N SER A 59 -4.37 24.91 -3.26
CA SER A 59 -5.28 25.18 -4.38
C SER A 59 -4.48 25.44 -5.65
N ALA A 60 -4.90 24.84 -6.77
CA ALA A 60 -4.32 25.11 -8.09
C ALA A 60 -4.35 26.61 -8.45
N SER A 61 -5.31 27.37 -7.89
CA SER A 61 -5.42 28.84 -8.07
C SER A 61 -4.25 29.62 -7.46
N ASP A 62 -3.52 29.03 -6.52
CA ASP A 62 -2.46 29.69 -5.76
C ASP A 62 -1.07 29.40 -6.36
N MET A 63 -1.01 28.61 -7.42
CA MET A 63 0.22 28.15 -8.07
C MET A 63 0.47 28.88 -9.39
N PRO A 64 1.74 29.03 -9.81
CA PRO A 64 2.05 29.60 -11.11
C PRO A 64 1.42 28.80 -12.27
N PRO A 65 0.93 29.45 -13.35
CA PRO A 65 0.31 28.75 -14.47
C PRO A 65 1.21 27.69 -15.11
N GLU A 66 2.53 27.90 -15.12
CA GLU A 66 3.51 26.92 -15.58
C GLU A 66 3.55 25.66 -14.70
N THR A 67 3.40 25.79 -13.39
CA THR A 67 3.34 24.67 -12.44
C THR A 67 2.05 23.90 -12.63
N VAL A 68 0.91 24.60 -12.77
CA VAL A 68 -0.39 23.98 -13.03
C VAL A 68 -0.35 23.19 -14.34
N ARG A 69 0.22 23.77 -15.41
CA ARG A 69 0.38 23.08 -16.69
C ARG A 69 1.30 21.85 -16.57
N ALA A 70 2.43 21.97 -15.87
CA ALA A 70 3.32 20.84 -15.66
C ALA A 70 2.64 19.68 -14.90
N VAL A 71 1.84 20.01 -13.87
CA VAL A 71 1.04 19.00 -13.16
C VAL A 71 -0.01 18.37 -14.09
N ALA A 72 -0.71 19.16 -14.89
CA ALA A 72 -1.67 18.63 -15.87
C ALA A 72 -1.01 17.69 -16.89
N ASP A 73 0.21 18.01 -17.36
CA ASP A 73 0.98 17.15 -18.26
C ASP A 73 1.33 15.81 -17.58
N HIS A 74 1.76 15.84 -16.30
CA HIS A 74 2.01 14.62 -15.52
C HIS A 74 0.75 13.79 -15.29
N ILE A 75 -0.40 14.42 -15.03
CA ILE A 75 -1.69 13.73 -14.91
C ILE A 75 -2.11 13.08 -16.22
N GLY A 76 -1.87 13.75 -17.36
CA GLY A 76 -2.03 13.15 -18.67
C GLY A 76 -1.16 11.90 -18.86
N ASP A 77 0.12 11.96 -18.48
CA ASP A 77 1.04 10.82 -18.56
C ASP A 77 0.61 9.66 -17.63
N TRP A 78 0.14 9.94 -16.41
CA TRP A 78 -0.44 8.91 -15.54
C TRP A 78 -1.68 8.26 -16.17
N ALA A 79 -2.57 9.06 -16.78
CA ALA A 79 -3.76 8.54 -17.45
C ALA A 79 -3.39 7.60 -18.62
N ASP A 80 -2.42 8.00 -19.45
CA ASP A 80 -2.00 7.22 -20.60
C ASP A 80 -1.29 5.92 -20.18
N ARG A 81 -0.44 5.96 -19.14
CA ARG A 81 0.19 4.76 -18.58
C ARG A 81 -0.83 3.83 -17.93
N LEU A 82 -1.85 4.35 -17.26
CA LEU A 82 -2.91 3.53 -16.68
C LEU A 82 -3.74 2.85 -17.77
N ASP A 83 -4.04 3.54 -18.87
CA ASP A 83 -4.67 2.95 -20.06
C ASP A 83 -3.78 1.90 -20.75
N GLU A 84 -2.46 2.11 -20.82
CA GLU A 84 -1.50 1.10 -21.28
C GLU A 84 -1.51 -0.14 -20.37
N HIS A 85 -1.59 0.04 -19.05
CA HIS A 85 -1.68 -1.05 -18.08
C HIS A 85 -2.94 -1.88 -18.28
N CYS A 86 -4.10 -1.23 -18.42
CA CYS A 86 -5.38 -1.90 -18.66
C CYS A 86 -5.40 -2.72 -19.95
N ARG A 87 -4.59 -2.36 -20.96
CA ARG A 87 -4.41 -3.12 -22.21
C ARG A 87 -3.37 -4.25 -22.10
N GLY A 88 -2.57 -4.27 -21.04
CA GLY A 88 -1.44 -5.19 -20.87
C GLY A 88 -0.18 -4.77 -21.64
N ASP A 89 -0.10 -3.52 -22.08
CA ASP A 89 0.99 -2.99 -22.93
C ASP A 89 2.04 -2.20 -22.14
N LEU A 90 1.79 -1.89 -20.86
CA LEU A 90 2.67 -1.05 -20.06
C LEU A 90 3.97 -1.77 -19.70
N ASP A 91 5.10 -1.20 -20.11
CA ASP A 91 6.43 -1.64 -19.67
C ASP A 91 6.55 -1.49 -18.13
N PRO A 92 6.94 -2.53 -17.38
CA PRO A 92 7.12 -2.45 -15.92
C PRO A 92 8.04 -1.31 -15.45
N VAL A 93 9.00 -0.88 -16.26
CA VAL A 93 9.86 0.27 -15.96
C VAL A 93 9.07 1.58 -16.05
N ARG A 94 8.16 1.69 -17.01
CA ARG A 94 7.26 2.85 -17.18
C ARG A 94 6.10 2.83 -16.20
N ALA A 95 5.85 1.74 -15.48
CA ALA A 95 4.87 1.73 -14.41
C ALA A 95 5.23 2.64 -13.23
N ARG A 96 6.48 3.13 -13.17
CA ARG A 96 6.97 3.97 -12.07
C ARG A 96 7.33 5.37 -12.52
N ILE A 97 7.03 6.35 -11.66
CA ILE A 97 7.49 7.74 -11.80
C ILE A 97 8.11 8.16 -10.47
N ASP A 98 9.40 8.47 -10.47
CA ASP A 98 10.11 8.94 -9.28
C ASP A 98 9.62 10.34 -8.93
N PHE A 99 8.95 10.47 -7.79
CA PHE A 99 8.35 11.71 -7.33
C PHE A 99 9.40 12.73 -6.90
N ARG A 100 10.64 12.29 -6.65
CA ARG A 100 11.77 13.13 -6.26
C ARG A 100 12.43 13.80 -7.46
N GLU A 101 12.16 13.33 -8.67
CA GLU A 101 12.61 13.97 -9.91
C GLU A 101 11.71 15.15 -10.32
N LEU A 102 10.53 15.28 -9.70
CA LEU A 102 9.62 16.39 -9.94
C LEU A 102 10.11 17.67 -9.24
N PRO A 103 9.97 18.86 -9.87
CA PRO A 103 10.13 20.13 -9.18
C PRO A 103 9.25 20.20 -7.92
N SER A 104 9.71 20.89 -6.89
CA SER A 104 9.08 20.88 -5.56
C SER A 104 7.62 21.36 -5.56
N ASP A 105 7.36 22.41 -6.32
CA ASP A 105 6.06 23.01 -6.52
C ASP A 105 5.12 22.09 -7.33
N VAL A 106 5.65 21.43 -8.36
CA VAL A 106 4.94 20.40 -9.15
C VAL A 106 4.60 19.20 -8.28
N ALA A 107 5.55 18.68 -7.50
CA ALA A 107 5.35 17.54 -6.62
C ALA A 107 4.28 17.81 -5.55
N LEU A 108 4.28 19.03 -4.97
CA LEU A 108 3.30 19.46 -3.98
C LEU A 108 1.89 19.51 -4.56
N LEU A 109 1.73 20.21 -5.69
CA LEU A 109 0.43 20.33 -6.34
C LEU A 109 -0.06 18.99 -6.91
N ALA A 110 0.82 18.20 -7.53
CA ALA A 110 0.47 16.86 -8.01
C ALA A 110 -0.03 15.97 -6.88
N ASN A 111 0.61 16.01 -5.71
CA ASN A 111 0.15 15.22 -4.58
C ASN A 111 -1.24 15.65 -4.09
N ASP A 112 -1.49 16.96 -4.00
CA ASP A 112 -2.80 17.48 -3.60
C ASP A 112 -3.90 17.02 -4.57
N VAL A 113 -3.63 17.16 -5.87
CA VAL A 113 -4.54 16.76 -6.94
C VAL A 113 -4.80 15.26 -6.94
N LEU A 114 -3.76 14.44 -6.78
CA LEU A 114 -3.90 12.97 -6.76
C LEU A 114 -4.72 12.51 -5.55
N GLY A 115 -4.69 13.25 -4.44
CA GLY A 115 -5.46 12.94 -3.25
C GLY A 115 -5.12 11.57 -2.65
N GLN A 116 -6.03 11.05 -1.83
CA GLN A 116 -5.90 9.75 -1.16
C GLN A 116 -7.10 8.86 -1.45
N GLY A 117 -6.80 7.60 -1.74
CA GLY A 117 -7.75 6.53 -1.91
C GLY A 117 -8.04 5.79 -0.62
N GLU A 118 -8.69 4.65 -0.79
CA GLU A 118 -9.27 3.88 0.31
C GLU A 118 -8.28 2.87 0.89
N VAL A 119 -7.28 2.45 0.09
CA VAL A 119 -6.31 1.42 0.47
C VAL A 119 -4.96 2.02 0.85
N SER A 120 -4.37 1.50 1.92
CA SER A 120 -3.03 1.85 2.38
C SER A 120 -2.33 0.61 2.92
N ALA A 121 -1.00 0.56 2.86
CA ALA A 121 -0.23 -0.56 3.38
C ALA A 121 1.11 -0.12 3.99
N ILE A 122 1.60 -0.93 4.92
CA ILE A 122 2.94 -0.82 5.49
C ILE A 122 3.61 -2.18 5.33
N ILE A 123 4.85 -2.17 4.84
CA ILE A 123 5.74 -3.32 4.88
C ILE A 123 6.82 -3.03 5.90
N ASP A 124 6.83 -3.82 6.98
CA ASP A 124 7.87 -3.81 8.00
C ASP A 124 9.14 -4.45 7.48
N SER A 125 9.87 -3.69 6.67
CA SER A 125 11.18 -4.02 6.12
C SER A 125 12.21 -2.97 6.55
N ASP A 126 13.47 -3.22 6.22
CA ASP A 126 14.53 -2.22 6.27
C ASP A 126 15.03 -1.98 4.82
N PRO A 127 14.80 -0.78 4.24
CA PRO A 127 14.01 0.33 4.77
C PRO A 127 12.50 0.00 4.87
N VAL A 128 11.76 0.66 5.77
CA VAL A 128 10.30 0.48 5.91
C VAL A 128 9.60 1.03 4.68
N THR A 129 8.60 0.33 4.16
CA THR A 129 7.87 0.79 2.97
C THR A 129 6.44 1.17 3.33
N LEU A 130 6.03 2.38 2.95
CA LEU A 130 4.70 2.94 3.10
C LEU A 130 4.05 3.00 1.72
N ILE A 131 2.79 2.60 1.66
CA ILE A 131 2.01 2.51 0.42
C ILE A 131 0.68 3.20 0.65
N GLN A 132 0.28 4.06 -0.28
CA GLN A 132 -0.99 4.76 -0.26
C GLN A 132 -1.58 4.78 -1.66
N GLU A 133 -2.80 4.27 -1.83
CA GLU A 133 -3.55 4.49 -3.07
C GLU A 133 -3.92 5.97 -3.18
N THR A 134 -3.88 6.53 -4.38
CA THR A 134 -4.41 7.88 -4.65
C THR A 134 -5.94 7.84 -4.78
N ALA A 135 -6.59 8.99 -4.97
CA ALA A 135 -8.03 9.03 -5.26
C ALA A 135 -8.40 8.39 -6.62
N PHE A 136 -7.39 7.94 -7.38
CA PHE A 136 -7.49 7.22 -8.64
C PHE A 136 -6.99 5.79 -8.43
N ALA A 137 -7.90 4.83 -8.55
CA ALA A 137 -7.63 3.43 -8.28
C ALA A 137 -6.52 2.90 -9.20
N GLY A 138 -5.60 2.14 -8.60
CA GLY A 138 -4.44 1.59 -9.31
C GLY A 138 -3.28 2.54 -9.55
N LEU A 139 -3.39 3.79 -9.12
CA LEU A 139 -2.25 4.69 -8.99
C LEU A 139 -1.86 4.78 -7.51
N TRP A 140 -0.67 4.28 -7.21
CA TRP A 140 -0.17 4.13 -5.85
C TRP A 140 1.03 5.03 -5.61
N ARG A 141 1.15 5.60 -4.42
CA ARG A 141 2.39 6.20 -3.93
C ARG A 141 3.11 5.22 -3.02
N VAL A 142 4.40 5.02 -3.27
CA VAL A 142 5.27 4.06 -2.57
C VAL A 142 6.50 4.81 -2.06
N VAL A 143 6.61 4.91 -0.74
CA VAL A 143 7.68 5.63 -0.04
C VAL A 143 8.47 4.66 0.82
N SER A 144 9.80 4.65 0.70
CA SER A 144 10.67 3.92 1.62
C SER A 144 11.36 4.88 2.58
N LEU A 145 11.40 4.53 3.87
CA LEU A 145 12.09 5.29 4.92
C LEU A 145 13.18 4.44 5.56
N ASP A 146 14.36 5.02 5.78
CA ASP A 146 15.42 4.36 6.54
C ASP A 146 15.12 4.38 8.06
N ASP A 147 16.02 3.79 8.86
CA ASP A 147 15.91 3.75 10.34
C ASP A 147 15.85 5.13 11.00
N ALA A 148 16.34 6.18 10.34
CA ALA A 148 16.27 7.56 10.82
C ALA A 148 14.97 8.26 10.40
N GLY A 149 14.08 7.56 9.69
CA GLY A 149 12.85 8.11 9.13
C GLY A 149 13.09 8.99 7.90
N VAL A 150 14.26 8.90 7.25
CA VAL A 150 14.58 9.69 6.06
C VAL A 150 14.08 8.97 4.81
N VAL A 151 13.47 9.72 3.88
CA VAL A 151 12.99 9.19 2.61
C VAL A 151 14.18 8.71 1.75
N VAL A 152 14.26 7.40 1.53
CA VAL A 152 15.25 6.75 0.65
C VAL A 152 14.71 6.54 -0.76
N SER A 153 13.40 6.36 -0.91
CA SER A 153 12.72 6.35 -2.22
C SER A 153 11.30 6.87 -2.10
N ASP A 154 10.80 7.52 -3.16
CA ASP A 154 9.44 8.05 -3.23
C ASP A 154 9.02 8.07 -4.70
N HIS A 155 8.09 7.20 -5.06
CA HIS A 155 7.63 7.08 -6.44
C HIS A 155 6.14 6.77 -6.48
N THR A 156 5.52 7.06 -7.62
CA THR A 156 4.25 6.42 -7.96
C THR A 156 4.48 5.11 -8.69
N GLU A 157 3.55 4.17 -8.51
CA GLU A 157 3.49 2.91 -9.22
C GLU A 157 2.07 2.68 -9.75
N ILE A 158 1.96 2.28 -11.01
CA ILE A 158 0.71 1.88 -11.66
C ILE A 158 0.55 0.37 -11.59
N GLY A 159 -0.62 -0.08 -11.16
CA GLY A 159 -1.00 -1.49 -11.19
C GLY A 159 -2.16 -1.81 -10.25
N ARG A 160 -2.65 -3.06 -10.28
CA ARG A 160 -3.70 -3.53 -9.35
C ARG A 160 -3.30 -3.39 -7.88
N PHE A 161 -2.02 -3.58 -7.57
CA PHE A 161 -1.40 -3.33 -6.27
C PHE A 161 0.12 -3.21 -6.44
N PRO A 162 0.85 -2.49 -5.57
CA PRO A 162 2.29 -2.31 -5.75
C PRO A 162 3.07 -3.61 -5.67
N SER A 163 3.88 -3.85 -6.71
CA SER A 163 4.71 -5.05 -6.90
C SER A 163 5.71 -5.30 -5.77
N VAL A 164 6.05 -4.27 -4.98
CA VAL A 164 6.94 -4.39 -3.82
C VAL A 164 6.37 -5.35 -2.77
N VAL A 165 5.06 -5.41 -2.57
CA VAL A 165 4.44 -6.28 -1.56
C VAL A 165 4.65 -7.75 -1.93
N SER A 166 4.23 -8.14 -3.13
CA SER A 166 4.41 -9.52 -3.62
C SER A 166 5.90 -9.90 -3.73
N ARG A 167 6.78 -8.96 -4.09
CA ARG A 167 8.24 -9.21 -4.13
C ARG A 167 8.80 -9.50 -2.74
N ARG A 168 8.52 -8.64 -1.75
CA ARG A 168 9.03 -8.78 -0.38
C ARG A 168 8.54 -10.07 0.28
N LEU A 169 7.25 -10.38 0.15
CA LEU A 169 6.67 -11.60 0.73
C LEU A 169 7.18 -12.88 0.08
N ARG A 170 7.67 -12.83 -1.17
CA ARG A 170 8.36 -13.97 -1.80
C ARG A 170 9.74 -14.24 -1.21
N ASP A 171 10.44 -13.18 -0.79
CA ASP A 171 11.81 -13.22 -0.30
C ASP A 171 11.89 -13.56 1.21
N GLU A 172 10.76 -13.55 1.92
CA GLU A 172 10.71 -13.82 3.35
C GLU A 172 10.95 -15.29 3.74
N PRO A 173 11.54 -15.54 4.94
CA PRO A 173 11.70 -16.89 5.47
C PRO A 173 10.35 -17.59 5.60
N ARG A 174 10.23 -18.76 4.96
CA ARG A 174 8.98 -19.52 4.91
C ARG A 174 8.76 -20.30 6.20
N TRP A 175 7.62 -20.10 6.85
CA TRP A 175 7.12 -21.05 7.84
C TRP A 175 6.36 -22.17 7.16
N SER A 176 6.65 -23.40 7.58
CA SER A 176 5.86 -24.56 7.20
C SER A 176 4.55 -24.54 7.98
N LEU A 177 3.45 -24.80 7.28
CA LEU A 177 2.16 -24.99 7.94
C LEU A 177 2.26 -26.16 8.93
N PRO A 178 1.87 -25.99 10.21
CA PRO A 178 1.90 -27.05 11.20
C PRO A 178 1.16 -28.29 10.71
N ASP A 179 1.65 -29.47 11.11
CA ASP A 179 0.98 -30.70 10.75
C ASP A 179 -0.37 -30.81 11.48
N SER A 180 -1.41 -31.28 10.80
CA SER A 180 -2.76 -31.38 11.39
C SER A 180 -2.84 -32.44 12.48
N ALA A 181 -1.86 -33.34 12.53
CA ALA A 181 -1.71 -34.40 13.53
C ALA A 181 -0.93 -33.97 14.79
N VAL A 182 -0.50 -32.70 14.90
CA VAL A 182 0.23 -32.22 16.09
C VAL A 182 -0.64 -32.35 17.34
N ALA A 183 -0.09 -32.96 18.40
CA ALA A 183 -0.76 -33.13 19.67
C ALA A 183 -1.21 -31.77 20.24
N GLY A 184 -2.49 -31.64 20.58
CA GLY A 184 -3.09 -30.39 21.07
C GLY A 184 -3.87 -29.59 20.02
N VAL A 185 -3.78 -29.95 18.73
CA VAL A 185 -4.63 -29.38 17.68
C VAL A 185 -6.04 -29.98 17.79
N ARG A 186 -7.04 -29.13 18.02
CA ARG A 186 -8.46 -29.54 18.06
C ARG A 186 -8.95 -29.87 16.65
N SER A 187 -10.01 -30.68 16.55
CA SER A 187 -10.54 -31.16 15.26
C SER A 187 -10.89 -30.04 14.27
N ALA A 188 -11.43 -28.92 14.76
CA ALA A 188 -11.77 -27.77 13.93
C ALA A 188 -10.54 -27.11 13.30
N VAL A 189 -9.47 -26.91 14.07
CA VAL A 189 -8.19 -26.37 13.56
C VAL A 189 -7.55 -27.36 12.58
N ALA A 190 -7.57 -28.65 12.88
CA ALA A 190 -7.04 -29.68 11.99
C ALA A 190 -7.74 -29.65 10.61
N GLY A 191 -9.04 -29.39 10.57
CA GLY A 191 -9.81 -29.20 9.34
C GLY A 191 -9.32 -28.00 8.53
N VAL A 192 -9.15 -26.84 9.17
CA VAL A 192 -8.60 -25.63 8.52
C VAL A 192 -7.21 -25.90 7.94
N LEU A 193 -6.32 -26.53 8.71
CA LEU A 193 -4.97 -26.85 8.25
C LEU A 193 -4.99 -27.82 7.05
N ALA A 194 -5.88 -28.82 7.07
CA ALA A 194 -6.04 -29.77 5.97
C ALA A 194 -6.58 -29.10 4.69
N GLU A 195 -7.43 -28.09 4.82
CA GLU A 195 -7.99 -27.33 3.70
C GLU A 195 -6.98 -26.36 3.07
N LEU A 196 -6.20 -25.66 3.91
CA LEU A 196 -5.18 -24.71 3.44
C LEU A 196 -4.01 -25.41 2.74
N ARG A 197 -3.60 -26.58 3.23
CA ARG A 197 -2.41 -27.31 2.78
C ARG A 197 -2.31 -27.51 1.26
N PRO A 198 -3.29 -28.11 0.55
CA PRO A 198 -3.18 -28.33 -0.88
C PRO A 198 -3.02 -27.02 -1.67
N HIS A 199 -3.66 -25.94 -1.23
CA HIS A 199 -3.57 -24.63 -1.87
C HIS A 199 -2.18 -24.02 -1.69
N LEU A 200 -1.63 -24.10 -0.47
CA LEU A 200 -0.28 -23.60 -0.16
C LEU A 200 0.84 -24.43 -0.83
N GLU A 201 0.67 -25.76 -0.91
CA GLU A 201 1.65 -26.68 -1.51
C GLU A 201 1.65 -26.67 -3.03
N SER A 202 0.54 -26.27 -3.67
CA SER A 202 0.43 -26.23 -5.13
C SER A 202 1.53 -25.39 -5.78
N GLY A 203 1.97 -24.31 -5.12
CA GLY A 203 3.07 -23.46 -5.59
C GLY A 203 2.80 -22.70 -6.90
N ILE A 204 1.65 -22.94 -7.55
CA ILE A 204 1.24 -22.29 -8.80
C ILE A 204 0.50 -21.02 -8.42
N TRP A 205 1.21 -19.90 -8.48
CA TRP A 205 0.67 -18.58 -8.22
C TRP A 205 0.65 -17.81 -9.53
N VAL A 206 -0.53 -17.73 -10.13
CA VAL A 206 -0.77 -16.86 -11.28
C VAL A 206 -1.24 -15.53 -10.73
N GLU A 207 -0.69 -14.42 -11.22
CA GLU A 207 -1.33 -13.11 -11.03
C GLU A 207 -2.79 -13.23 -11.50
N ASP A 208 -3.73 -12.77 -10.67
CA ASP A 208 -5.18 -12.88 -10.89
C ASP A 208 -5.84 -14.27 -10.66
N ALA A 209 -5.12 -15.24 -10.07
CA ALA A 209 -5.79 -16.46 -9.59
C ALA A 209 -6.78 -16.13 -8.46
N GLN A 210 -7.98 -16.74 -8.49
CA GLN A 210 -8.96 -16.55 -7.42
C GLN A 210 -8.38 -16.97 -6.06
N PRO A 211 -8.53 -16.13 -5.02
CA PRO A 211 -8.06 -16.46 -3.69
C PRO A 211 -8.83 -17.67 -3.16
N HIS A 212 -8.13 -18.61 -2.51
CA HIS A 212 -8.81 -19.63 -1.73
C HIS A 212 -9.07 -19.10 -0.33
N VAL A 213 -10.34 -19.08 0.08
CA VAL A 213 -10.81 -18.41 1.29
C VAL A 213 -11.41 -19.42 2.28
N VAL A 214 -10.86 -19.45 3.49
CA VAL A 214 -11.42 -20.21 4.62
C VAL A 214 -12.07 -19.25 5.61
N ALA A 215 -13.41 -19.27 5.69
CA ALA A 215 -14.18 -18.38 6.55
C ALA A 215 -14.23 -18.89 8.00
N LEU A 216 -13.26 -18.47 8.82
CA LEU A 216 -13.13 -18.88 10.23
C LEU A 216 -14.39 -18.59 11.07
N THR A 217 -15.07 -17.47 10.83
CA THR A 217 -16.31 -17.11 11.56
C THR A 217 -17.45 -18.12 11.34
N LEU A 218 -17.42 -18.88 10.23
CA LEU A 218 -18.44 -19.88 9.91
C LEU A 218 -18.13 -21.27 10.48
N LEU A 219 -16.94 -21.43 11.08
CA LEU A 219 -16.49 -22.69 11.67
C LEU A 219 -16.72 -22.69 13.19
N PRO A 220 -16.92 -23.86 13.82
CA PRO A 220 -17.08 -23.99 15.26
C PRO A 220 -15.73 -23.87 15.99
N LEU A 221 -15.04 -22.74 15.81
CA LEU A 221 -13.74 -22.42 16.41
C LEU A 221 -13.93 -21.66 17.72
N SER A 222 -13.19 -22.04 18.75
CA SER A 222 -13.11 -21.26 20.00
C SER A 222 -12.08 -20.13 19.88
N GLN A 223 -12.06 -19.21 20.85
CA GLN A 223 -11.02 -18.18 20.91
C GLN A 223 -9.61 -18.77 21.05
N ASP A 224 -9.45 -19.86 21.82
CA ASP A 224 -8.17 -20.56 21.95
C ASP A 224 -7.67 -21.10 20.60
N ASP A 225 -8.59 -21.58 19.75
CA ASP A 225 -8.26 -22.11 18.43
C ASP A 225 -7.73 -21.01 17.50
N ILE A 226 -8.37 -19.84 17.54
CA ILE A 226 -7.93 -18.65 16.80
C ILE A 226 -6.55 -18.18 17.30
N MET A 227 -6.35 -18.12 18.62
CA MET A 227 -5.07 -17.73 19.23
C MET A 227 -3.96 -18.71 18.86
N TRP A 228 -4.24 -20.01 18.90
CA TRP A 228 -3.30 -21.04 18.51
C TRP A 228 -2.87 -20.87 17.04
N MET A 229 -3.83 -20.66 16.13
CA MET A 229 -3.53 -20.43 14.71
C MET A 229 -2.71 -19.15 14.49
N ALA A 230 -3.07 -18.04 15.15
CA ALA A 230 -2.32 -16.80 15.07
C ALA A 230 -0.86 -16.97 15.54
N GLN A 231 -0.64 -17.73 16.61
CA GLN A 231 0.70 -18.06 17.10
C GLN A 231 1.45 -18.98 16.12
N ALA A 232 0.77 -19.98 15.58
CA ALA A 232 1.37 -20.98 14.72
C ALA A 232 1.74 -20.44 13.32
N PHE A 233 0.92 -19.56 12.75
CA PHE A 233 1.19 -18.92 11.46
C PHE A 233 2.08 -17.68 11.60
N GLY A 234 2.04 -17.03 12.77
CA GLY A 234 2.80 -15.83 13.06
C GLY A 234 2.35 -14.63 12.23
N VAL A 235 2.92 -13.47 12.57
CA VAL A 235 2.67 -12.21 11.86
C VAL A 235 3.82 -11.95 10.89
N GLY A 236 3.48 -11.77 9.61
CA GLY A 236 4.39 -11.39 8.54
C GLY A 236 4.74 -9.90 8.57
N SER A 237 5.37 -9.39 7.51
CA SER A 237 5.82 -7.98 7.47
C SER A 237 4.76 -7.00 6.97
N ALA A 238 3.81 -7.45 6.16
CA ALA A 238 2.84 -6.59 5.48
C ALA A 238 1.52 -6.48 6.24
N VAL A 239 1.05 -5.24 6.41
CA VAL A 239 -0.28 -4.88 6.90
C VAL A 239 -0.94 -3.95 5.90
N ILE A 240 -2.19 -4.22 5.54
CA ILE A 240 -2.98 -3.46 4.59
C ILE A 240 -4.30 -3.07 5.26
N LEU A 241 -4.70 -1.81 5.11
CA LEU A 241 -6.01 -1.32 5.47
C LEU A 241 -6.76 -0.94 4.20
N SER A 242 -7.95 -1.51 4.02
CA SER A 242 -8.89 -1.12 2.97
C SER A 242 -10.11 -0.52 3.64
N ARG A 243 -10.41 0.76 3.38
CA ARG A 243 -11.50 1.51 4.02
C ARG A 243 -12.73 1.68 3.15
N GLY A 244 -12.72 1.07 1.97
CA GLY A 244 -13.79 1.14 0.99
C GLY A 244 -14.99 0.29 1.34
N TYR A 245 -15.74 -0.07 0.30
CA TYR A 245 -16.81 -1.05 0.40
C TYR A 245 -16.21 -2.40 0.82
N GLY A 246 -16.47 -2.82 2.05
CA GLY A 246 -15.82 -3.99 2.65
C GLY A 246 -14.61 -3.67 3.52
N ASN A 247 -14.69 -2.58 4.30
CA ASN A 247 -13.70 -2.18 5.32
C ASN A 247 -13.02 -3.40 5.96
N CYS A 248 -11.74 -3.58 5.71
CA CYS A 248 -11.00 -4.73 6.20
C CYS A 248 -9.57 -4.41 6.59
N ARG A 249 -9.09 -5.22 7.53
CA ARG A 249 -7.69 -5.27 7.96
C ARG A 249 -7.10 -6.56 7.43
N ILE A 250 -6.03 -6.45 6.67
CA ILE A 250 -5.37 -7.57 6.00
C ILE A 250 -3.95 -7.62 6.53
N THR A 251 -3.52 -8.80 6.97
CA THR A 251 -2.17 -9.00 7.50
C THR A 251 -1.55 -10.25 6.91
N SER A 252 -0.33 -10.10 6.40
CA SER A 252 0.45 -11.26 5.97
C SER A 252 0.80 -12.12 7.18
N THR A 253 0.83 -13.44 7.00
CA THR A 253 1.39 -14.36 8.00
C THR A 253 2.84 -14.70 7.63
N ARG A 254 3.54 -15.47 8.48
CA ARG A 254 4.87 -16.00 8.12
C ARG A 254 4.79 -17.25 7.24
N VAL A 255 3.57 -17.78 7.05
CA VAL A 255 3.30 -18.78 6.03
C VAL A 255 3.10 -18.05 4.71
N GLN A 256 3.91 -18.40 3.71
CA GLN A 256 3.92 -17.69 2.43
C GLN A 256 2.54 -17.74 1.74
N ASN A 257 2.11 -16.59 1.20
CA ASN A 257 0.82 -16.39 0.52
C ASN A 257 -0.41 -16.67 1.38
N LEU A 258 -0.25 -16.85 2.68
CA LEU A 258 -1.36 -16.94 3.62
C LEU A 258 -1.56 -15.58 4.29
N TRP A 259 -2.75 -15.05 4.10
CA TRP A 259 -3.20 -13.78 4.63
C TRP A 259 -4.30 -13.98 5.65
N TRP A 260 -4.29 -13.15 6.68
CA TRP A 260 -5.36 -13.04 7.64
C TRP A 260 -6.17 -11.79 7.29
N VAL A 261 -7.44 -11.96 6.93
CA VAL A 261 -8.32 -10.87 6.50
C VAL A 261 -9.52 -10.76 7.43
N GLN A 262 -9.73 -9.57 7.98
CA GLN A 262 -10.79 -9.29 8.95
C GLN A 262 -11.65 -8.15 8.43
N TYR A 263 -12.93 -8.42 8.21
CA TYR A 263 -13.91 -7.45 7.73
C TYR A 263 -14.69 -6.86 8.90
N PHE A 264 -14.96 -5.57 8.81
CA PHE A 264 -15.64 -4.77 9.82
C PHE A 264 -16.87 -4.07 9.23
N ASN A 265 -17.90 -3.88 10.05
CA ASN A 265 -19.02 -3.01 9.68
C ASN A 265 -18.70 -1.53 9.95
N SER A 266 -19.67 -0.64 9.74
CA SER A 266 -19.56 0.80 9.99
C SER A 266 -19.39 1.19 11.47
N GLU A 267 -19.55 0.25 12.40
CA GLU A 267 -19.38 0.43 13.85
C GLU A 267 -18.08 -0.22 14.36
N ASP A 268 -17.14 -0.55 13.45
CA ASP A 268 -15.88 -1.26 13.75
C ASP A 268 -16.05 -2.63 14.44
N LYS A 269 -17.23 -3.25 14.28
CA LYS A 269 -17.47 -4.62 14.74
C LYS A 269 -17.04 -5.60 13.65
N MET A 270 -16.19 -6.56 14.02
CA MET A 270 -15.77 -7.64 13.12
C MET A 270 -16.99 -8.47 12.72
N ILE A 271 -17.23 -8.59 11.41
CA ILE A 271 -18.35 -9.34 10.83
C ILE A 271 -17.90 -10.62 10.14
N LEU A 272 -16.66 -10.66 9.65
CA LEU A 272 -16.10 -11.83 8.99
C LEU A 272 -14.59 -11.91 9.26
N ASN A 273 -14.12 -13.10 9.55
CA ASN A 273 -12.72 -13.41 9.80
C ASN A 273 -12.32 -14.56 8.86
N THR A 274 -11.35 -14.32 7.98
CA THR A 274 -10.93 -15.28 6.95
C THR A 274 -9.43 -15.50 6.95
N LEU A 275 -9.04 -16.70 6.50
CA LEU A 275 -7.70 -16.97 6.01
C LEU A 275 -7.77 -17.07 4.50
N GLU A 276 -6.90 -16.33 3.82
CA GLU A 276 -6.92 -16.22 2.35
C GLU A 276 -5.57 -16.62 1.79
N VAL A 277 -5.61 -17.57 0.87
CA VAL A 277 -4.44 -18.09 0.18
C VAL A 277 -4.36 -17.40 -1.18
N ALA A 278 -3.49 -16.40 -1.29
CA ALA A 278 -3.38 -15.50 -2.43
C ALA A 278 -2.00 -14.81 -2.52
N ALA A 279 -1.63 -14.30 -3.70
CA ALA A 279 -0.46 -13.43 -3.82
C ALA A 279 -0.68 -12.10 -3.08
N VAL A 280 -1.84 -11.48 -3.32
CA VAL A 280 -2.39 -10.33 -2.59
C VAL A 280 -3.91 -10.56 -2.50
N PRO A 281 -4.57 -10.35 -1.35
CA PRO A 281 -6.03 -10.50 -1.25
C PRO A 281 -6.77 -9.53 -2.18
N ASP A 282 -7.84 -9.98 -2.82
CA ASP A 282 -8.62 -9.18 -3.77
C ASP A 282 -9.14 -7.87 -3.14
N ALA A 283 -9.47 -7.89 -1.84
CA ALA A 283 -9.95 -6.72 -1.11
C ALA A 283 -8.92 -5.58 -0.96
N ALA A 284 -7.64 -5.84 -1.27
CA ALA A 284 -6.59 -4.82 -1.32
C ALA A 284 -6.31 -4.31 -2.74
N GLN A 285 -6.78 -5.02 -3.77
CA GLN A 285 -6.42 -4.74 -5.16
C GLN A 285 -7.45 -3.84 -5.83
N ALA A 286 -6.99 -2.93 -6.67
CA ALA A 286 -7.87 -2.20 -7.57
C ALA A 286 -8.49 -3.19 -8.60
N ALA A 287 -9.81 -3.10 -8.77
CA ALA A 287 -10.53 -3.89 -9.74
C ALA A 287 -10.26 -3.37 -11.17
N PRO A 288 -10.24 -4.23 -12.21
CA PRO A 288 -9.96 -3.81 -13.58
C PRO A 288 -10.88 -2.68 -14.08
N GLU A 289 -12.16 -2.70 -13.69
CA GLU A 289 -13.13 -1.65 -13.98
C GLU A 289 -12.78 -0.29 -13.34
N ASP A 290 -12.21 -0.30 -12.13
CA ASP A 290 -11.83 0.91 -11.42
C ASP A 290 -10.55 1.52 -12.01
N LEU A 291 -9.63 0.69 -12.51
CA LEU A 291 -8.45 1.15 -13.26
C LEU A 291 -8.87 1.92 -14.52
N LEU A 292 -9.79 1.35 -15.30
CA LEU A 292 -10.33 1.96 -16.52
C LEU A 292 -11.06 3.27 -16.21
N ALA A 293 -11.90 3.27 -15.17
CA ALA A 293 -12.60 4.48 -14.73
C ALA A 293 -11.62 5.56 -14.25
N SER A 294 -10.55 5.17 -13.57
CA SER A 294 -9.52 6.08 -13.06
C SER A 294 -8.70 6.71 -14.18
N ALA A 295 -8.37 5.96 -15.23
CA ALA A 295 -7.66 6.50 -16.40
C ALA A 295 -8.49 7.56 -17.12
N ALA A 296 -9.79 7.30 -17.30
CA ALA A 296 -10.72 8.29 -17.87
C ALA A 296 -10.82 9.55 -16.99
N ARG A 297 -10.96 9.37 -15.67
CA ARG A 297 -11.04 10.48 -14.71
C ARG A 297 -9.76 11.32 -14.66
N LEU A 298 -8.58 10.70 -14.66
CA LEU A 298 -7.29 11.42 -14.71
C LEU A 298 -7.21 12.29 -15.96
N ARG A 299 -7.60 11.73 -17.12
CA ARG A 299 -7.58 12.45 -18.40
C ARG A 299 -8.52 13.66 -18.42
N ASP A 300 -9.69 13.55 -17.81
CA ASP A 300 -10.62 14.68 -17.71
C ASP A 300 -10.11 15.72 -16.71
N TRP A 301 -9.55 15.28 -15.58
CA TRP A 301 -8.94 16.17 -14.59
C TRP A 301 -7.75 16.97 -15.15
N ALA A 302 -6.90 16.33 -15.97
CA ALA A 302 -5.80 17.01 -16.66
C ALA A 302 -6.30 18.15 -17.56
N LYS A 303 -7.44 17.95 -18.26
CA LYS A 303 -8.04 19.01 -19.09
C LYS A 303 -8.56 20.13 -18.21
N GLU A 304 -9.33 19.81 -17.17
CA GLU A 304 -9.94 20.79 -16.26
C GLU A 304 -8.92 21.73 -15.61
N LEU A 305 -7.75 21.21 -15.19
CA LEU A 305 -6.67 22.02 -14.64
C LEU A 305 -6.09 23.07 -15.61
N THR A 306 -6.22 22.85 -16.92
CA THR A 306 -5.68 23.76 -17.95
C THR A 306 -6.71 24.72 -18.51
N VAL A 307 -7.97 24.61 -18.08
CA VAL A 307 -9.02 25.57 -18.47
C VAL A 307 -8.82 26.85 -17.65
N PRO A 308 -8.73 28.02 -18.32
CA PRO A 308 -8.48 29.31 -17.67
C PRO A 308 -9.66 29.83 -16.84
#